data_AF-A0A8B9XW01-F1
#
_entry.id   AF-A0A8B9XW01-F1
#
_cell.length_a   1.000
_cell.length_b   1.000
_cell.length_c   1.000
_cell.angle_alpha   90.00
_cell.angle_beta   90.00
_cell.angle_gamma   90.00
#
_symmetry.space_group_name_H-M   'P 1'
#
loop_
_entity.id
_entity.type
_entity.pdbx_description
1 polymer ?
#
loop_
_entity_poly.entity_id
_entity_poly.type
_entity_poly.pdbx_seq_one_letter_code
_entity_poly.pdbx_strand_id
1 'polypeptide(L)'
;MAAMEPKVICVVVLVLSLALSSLAQGETETCQVEPHQRRNCGDPGITAKECKDKGCCFDNTVRGVPWCFHTAPVVDEACEF
;
A
#
# COMPACT_ATOMS: atom_id res chain seq x y z
N MET A 1 -39.96 -13.74 -3.64
CA MET A 1 -38.69 -13.44 -2.97
C MET A 1 -38.07 -14.77 -2.56
N ALA A 2 -36.85 -15.10 -3.00
CA ALA A 2 -36.25 -16.41 -2.72
C ALA A 2 -35.91 -16.52 -1.22
N ALA A 3 -36.57 -17.43 -0.52
CA ALA A 3 -36.23 -17.78 0.85
C ALA A 3 -35.01 -18.71 0.81
N MET A 4 -33.82 -18.17 1.10
CA MET A 4 -32.59 -18.97 1.17
C MET A 4 -32.51 -19.68 2.53
N GLU A 5 -32.19 -20.97 2.50
CA GLU A 5 -32.07 -21.85 3.66
C GLU A 5 -31.15 -21.21 4.72
N PRO A 6 -31.44 -21.29 6.04
CA PRO A 6 -30.58 -20.69 7.08
C PRO A 6 -29.12 -21.20 7.02
N LYS A 7 -28.94 -22.44 6.56
CA LYS A 7 -27.63 -23.05 6.32
C LYS A 7 -26.88 -22.38 5.15
N VAL A 8 -27.59 -22.07 4.07
CA VAL A 8 -27.04 -21.39 2.89
C VAL A 8 -26.71 -19.94 3.23
N ILE A 9 -27.52 -19.27 4.06
CA ILE A 9 -27.21 -17.93 4.58
C ILE A 9 -25.89 -17.95 5.35
N CYS A 10 -25.73 -18.85 6.31
CA CYS A 10 -24.51 -18.95 7.10
C CYS A 10 -23.28 -19.21 6.24
N VAL A 11 -23.37 -20.14 5.29
CA VAL A 11 -22.24 -20.46 4.39
C VAL A 11 -21.87 -19.25 3.53
N VAL A 12 -22.85 -18.52 3.00
CA VAL A 12 -22.60 -17.31 2.21
C VAL A 12 -21.95 -16.21 3.05
N VAL A 13 -22.40 -15.97 4.27
CA VAL A 13 -21.81 -14.97 5.18
C VAL A 13 -20.37 -15.35 5.57
N LEU A 14 -20.10 -16.62 5.85
CA LEU A 14 -18.75 -17.10 6.17
C LEU A 14 -17.79 -16.95 4.98
N VAL A 15 -18.23 -17.28 3.77
CA VAL A 15 -17.42 -17.13 2.56
C VAL A 15 -17.17 -15.65 2.25
N LEU A 16 -18.18 -14.79 2.40
CA LEU A 16 -18.04 -13.36 2.19
C LEU A 16 -17.07 -12.73 3.20
N SER A 17 -17.20 -13.04 4.49
CA SER A 17 -16.29 -12.52 5.53
C SER A 17 -14.84 -12.92 5.29
N LEU A 18 -14.56 -14.18 4.96
CA LEU A 18 -13.20 -14.64 4.60
C LEU A 18 -12.66 -13.93 3.36
N ALA A 19 -13.49 -13.69 2.35
CA ALA A 19 -13.08 -12.98 1.14
C ALA A 19 -12.75 -11.50 1.44
N LEU A 20 -13.55 -10.81 2.26
CA LEU A 20 -13.30 -9.42 2.66
C LEU A 20 -11.98 -9.28 3.43
N SER A 21 -11.63 -10.25 4.29
CA SER A 21 -10.36 -10.25 5.02
C SER A 21 -9.15 -10.31 4.09
N SER A 22 -9.23 -11.11 3.02
CA SER A 22 -8.15 -11.23 2.01
C SER A 22 -7.96 -9.98 1.14
N LEU A 23 -8.96 -9.09 1.09
CA LEU A 23 -8.92 -7.84 0.30
C LEU A 23 -8.32 -6.65 1.08
N ALA A 24 -8.12 -6.79 2.40
CA ALA A 24 -7.64 -5.71 3.26
C ALA A 24 -6.11 -5.53 3.29
N GLN A 25 -5.36 -6.38 2.59
CA GLN A 25 -3.90 -6.19 2.42
C GLN A 25 -3.61 -5.15 1.34
N GLY A 26 -4.08 -3.93 1.58
CA GLY A 26 -3.63 -2.73 0.89
C GLY A 26 -2.34 -2.27 1.55
N GLU A 27 -1.22 -2.77 1.04
CA GLU A 27 0.10 -2.13 0.97
C GLU A 27 0.16 -0.77 1.72
N THR A 28 0.47 -0.80 3.02
CA THR A 28 0.57 0.44 3.83
C THR A 28 1.91 1.14 3.57
N GLU A 29 2.36 1.20 2.33
CA GLU A 29 3.64 1.79 2.00
C GLU A 29 3.57 3.33 2.12
N THR A 30 4.36 3.90 3.05
CA THR A 30 4.28 5.33 3.36
C THR A 30 5.41 6.11 2.69
N CYS A 31 5.09 7.31 2.21
CA CYS A 31 6.08 8.25 1.68
C CYS A 31 6.86 9.03 2.76
N GLN A 32 6.69 8.68 4.04
CA GLN A 32 7.40 9.32 5.14
C GLN A 32 8.76 8.66 5.36
N VAL A 33 9.72 9.03 4.52
CA VAL A 33 11.13 8.60 4.65
C VAL A 33 11.98 9.82 4.97
N GLU A 34 12.83 9.71 5.99
CA GLU A 34 13.80 10.76 6.33
C GLU A 34 14.66 11.09 5.09
N PRO A 35 14.83 12.38 4.72
CA PRO A 35 15.46 12.77 3.46
C PRO A 35 16.81 12.11 3.17
N HIS A 36 17.64 11.93 4.20
CA HIS A 36 18.97 11.32 4.07
C HIS A 36 18.94 9.78 4.00
N GLN A 37 17.82 9.16 4.37
CA GLN A 37 17.60 7.72 4.29
C GLN A 37 16.87 7.30 3.01
N ARG A 38 16.45 8.27 2.20
CA ARG A 38 15.77 8.04 0.92
C ARG A 38 16.64 7.23 -0.02
N ARG A 39 16.13 6.07 -0.43
CA ARG A 39 16.73 5.27 -1.50
C ARG A 39 16.19 5.76 -2.83
N ASN A 40 17.08 6.21 -3.72
CA ASN A 40 16.73 6.69 -5.05
C ASN A 40 15.94 5.63 -5.83
N CYS A 41 14.83 6.04 -6.46
CA CYS A 41 13.95 5.20 -7.28
C CYS A 41 13.80 5.73 -8.73
N GLY A 42 14.53 6.78 -9.11
CA GLY A 42 14.35 7.41 -10.41
C GLY A 42 15.50 8.33 -10.82
N ASP A 43 15.45 8.75 -12.07
CA ASP A 43 16.54 9.49 -12.72
C ASP A 43 16.64 10.96 -12.26
N PRO A 44 17.83 11.58 -12.39
CA PRO A 44 17.99 13.01 -12.15
C PRO A 44 17.07 13.82 -13.06
N GLY A 45 16.24 14.70 -12.47
CA GLY A 45 15.29 15.52 -13.21
C GLY A 45 13.95 14.85 -13.53
N ILE A 46 13.70 13.64 -13.00
CA ILE A 46 12.40 12.97 -13.11
C ILE A 46 11.25 13.87 -12.62
N THR A 47 10.13 13.86 -13.34
CA THR A 47 8.94 14.58 -12.89
C THR A 47 8.24 13.86 -11.75
N ALA A 48 7.45 14.61 -10.97
CA ALA A 48 6.62 14.02 -9.92
C ALA A 48 5.66 12.95 -10.45
N LYS A 49 5.20 13.10 -11.70
CA LYS A 49 4.32 12.16 -12.36
C LYS A 49 5.06 10.85 -12.68
N GLU A 50 6.18 10.93 -13.40
CA GLU A 50 6.98 9.75 -13.76
C GLU A 50 7.47 8.96 -12.54
N CYS A 51 7.81 9.66 -11.45
CA CYS A 51 8.19 9.00 -10.20
C CYS A 51 7.02 8.21 -9.58
N LYS A 52 5.82 8.79 -9.58
CA LYS A 52 4.61 8.13 -9.07
C LYS A 52 4.15 6.99 -9.99
N ASP A 53 4.29 7.13 -11.30
CA ASP A 53 4.00 6.08 -12.27
C ASP A 53 4.94 4.86 -12.10
N LYS A 54 6.12 5.05 -11.51
CA LYS A 54 7.03 3.96 -11.10
C LYS A 54 6.64 3.29 -9.77
N GLY A 55 5.59 3.76 -9.09
CA GLY A 55 5.21 3.28 -7.76
C GLY A 55 6.11 3.82 -6.64
N CYS A 56 6.67 5.01 -6.82
CA CYS A 56 7.57 5.63 -5.84
C CYS A 56 7.07 6.99 -5.37
N CYS A 57 7.67 7.46 -4.28
CA CYS A 57 7.35 8.74 -3.66
C CYS A 57 8.19 9.86 -4.25
N PHE A 58 7.55 11.03 -4.41
CA PHE A 58 8.20 12.23 -4.89
C PHE A 58 8.13 13.34 -3.85
N ASP A 59 9.29 13.89 -3.47
CA ASP A 59 9.41 15.07 -2.62
C ASP A 59 10.67 15.88 -2.99
N ASN A 60 10.47 17.09 -3.47
CA ASN A 60 11.52 18.01 -3.88
C ASN A 60 11.76 19.16 -2.88
N THR A 61 11.21 19.05 -1.66
CA THR A 61 11.32 20.09 -0.63
C THR A 61 12.73 20.18 -0.04
N VAL A 62 13.47 19.07 -0.05
CA VAL A 62 14.85 18.97 0.45
C VAL A 62 15.85 18.86 -0.70
N ARG A 63 16.91 19.67 -0.67
CA ARG A 63 17.99 19.64 -1.67
C ARG A 63 19.12 18.68 -1.24
N GLY A 64 19.85 18.16 -2.21
CA GLY A 64 20.99 17.26 -1.95
C GLY A 64 20.60 15.82 -1.61
N VAL A 65 19.34 15.46 -1.79
CA VAL A 65 18.79 14.12 -1.58
C VAL A 65 17.96 13.68 -2.79
N PRO A 66 17.70 12.37 -2.98
CA PRO A 66 16.81 11.90 -4.03
C PRO A 66 15.41 12.48 -3.89
N TRP A 67 14.90 13.09 -4.97
CA TRP A 67 13.52 13.57 -5.01
C TRP A 67 12.53 12.45 -5.32
N CYS A 68 12.95 11.46 -6.10
CA CYS A 68 12.20 10.23 -6.31
C CYS A 68 12.80 9.11 -5.47
N PHE A 69 12.03 8.54 -4.55
CA PHE A 69 12.51 7.58 -3.57
C PHE A 69 11.49 6.49 -3.27
N HIS A 70 11.99 5.33 -2.82
CA HIS A 70 11.15 4.22 -2.39
C HIS A 70 10.38 4.54 -1.11
N THR A 71 9.20 3.96 -0.98
CA THR A 71 8.39 3.98 0.24
C THR A 71 9.12 3.31 1.41
N ALA A 72 8.78 3.74 2.64
CA ALA A 72 9.24 3.03 3.82
C ALA A 72 8.55 1.66 3.88
N PRO A 73 9.27 0.56 4.18
CA PRO A 73 8.62 -0.64 4.62
C PRO A 73 7.92 -0.30 5.93
N VAL A 74 6.59 -0.25 5.86
CA VAL A 74 5.77 -0.51 7.03
C VAL A 74 6.22 -1.86 7.55
N VAL A 75 6.91 -1.84 8.68
CA VAL A 75 6.97 -2.99 9.55
C VAL A 75 5.51 -3.27 9.91
N ASP A 76 4.89 -4.13 9.12
CA ASP A 76 3.72 -4.90 9.51
C ASP A 76 4.18 -5.67 10.75
N GLU A 77 4.08 -4.99 11.90
CA GLU A 77 3.81 -5.67 13.14
C GLU A 77 2.62 -6.54 12.79
N ALA A 78 2.88 -7.85 12.81
CA ALA A 78 2.09 -8.83 12.11
C ALA A 78 0.62 -8.61 12.44
N CYS A 79 -0.29 -9.02 11.56
CA CYS A 79 -1.54 -9.56 12.08
C CYS A 79 -1.19 -10.64 13.12
N GLU A 80 -1.08 -10.24 14.38
CA GLU A 80 -0.95 -11.14 15.50
C GLU A 80 -2.23 -11.99 15.52
N PHE A 81 -1.97 -13.29 15.46
CA PHE A 81 -2.84 -14.45 15.52
C PHE A 81 -4.18 -14.30 16.26
#